data_AF-A0A369UR83-F1
#
_entry.id   AF-A0A369UR83-F1
#
_cell.length_a   1.000
_cell.length_b   1.000
_cell.length_c   1.000
_cell.angle_alpha   90.00
_cell.angle_beta   90.00
_cell.angle_gamma   90.00
#
_symmetry.space_group_name_H-M   'P 1'
#
loop_
_entity.id
_entity.type
_entity.pdbx_description
1 polymer ?
#
loop_
_entity_poly.entity_id
_entity_poly.type
_entity_poly.pdbx_seq_one_letter_code
_entity_poly.pdbx_strand_id
1 'polypeptide(L)' 'MRTTVTIEDALYEQALEIADPDMDRADLFREAIRTFVRVQSAKRLAALGGKEPDMPDVPRRRQETGR' A
#
# COMPACT_ATOMS: atom_id res chain seq x y z
N MET A 1 -17.00 -14.00 -8.09
CA MET A 1 -17.86 -12.92 -8.61
C MET A 1 -17.22 -12.40 -9.89
N ARG A 2 -17.99 -12.21 -10.97
CA ARG A 2 -17.47 -11.63 -12.22
C ARG A 2 -17.90 -10.17 -12.29
N THR A 3 -16.94 -9.28 -12.44
CA THR A 3 -17.17 -7.82 -12.47
C THR A 3 -16.43 -7.24 -13.66
N THR A 4 -17.09 -6.34 -14.39
CA THR A 4 -16.47 -5.57 -15.48
C THR A 4 -16.19 -4.17 -14.96
N VAL A 5 -14.98 -3.66 -15.20
CA VAL A 5 -14.53 -2.36 -14.71
C VAL A 5 -13.94 -1.60 -15.89
N THR A 6 -14.22 -0.30 -15.98
CA THR A 6 -13.61 0.59 -16.98
C THR A 6 -12.41 1.27 -16.34
N ILE A 7 -11.25 1.21 -17.00
CA ILE A 7 -10.00 1.82 -16.57
C ILE A 7 -9.37 2.53 -17.77
N GLU A 8 -8.60 3.58 -17.52
CA GLU A 8 -7.81 4.25 -18.55
C GLU A 8 -6.65 3.36 -19.01
N ASP A 9 -6.49 3.22 -20.32
CA ASP A 9 -5.48 2.34 -20.91
C ASP A 9 -4.06 2.71 -20.49
N ALA A 10 -3.74 4.01 -20.43
CA ALA A 10 -2.43 4.48 -19.98
C ALA A 10 -2.10 4.03 -18.54
N LEU A 11 -3.08 4.05 -17.64
CA LEU A 11 -2.89 3.58 -16.26
C LEU A 11 -2.68 2.07 -16.21
N TYR A 12 -3.41 1.33 -17.06
CA TYR A 12 -3.28 -0.12 -17.15
C TYR A 12 -1.92 -0.53 -17.73
N GLU A 13 -1.43 0.16 -18.75
CA GLU A 13 -0.10 -0.06 -19.33
C GLU A 13 1.01 0.19 -18.32
N GLN A 14 0.96 1.32 -17.61
CA GLN A 14 1.93 1.62 -16.54
C GLN A 14 1.94 0.56 -15.44
N ALA A 15 0.77 0.02 -15.09
CA ALA A 15 0.70 -1.06 -14.12
C ALA A 15 1.34 -2.35 -14.65
N LEU A 16 1.19 -2.67 -15.94
CA LEU A 16 1.81 -3.82 -16.57
C LEU A 16 3.33 -3.71 -16.72
N GLU A 17 3.87 -2.50 -16.94
CA GLU A 17 5.32 -2.29 -17.03
C GLU A 17 6.06 -2.63 -15.73
N ILE A 18 5.37 -2.50 -14.58
CA ILE A 18 5.93 -2.69 -13.24
C ILE A 18 5.50 -4.03 -12.64
N ALA A 19 4.41 -4.62 -13.13
CA ALA A 19 3.90 -5.89 -12.63
C ALA A 19 4.87 -7.05 -12.91
N ASP A 20 4.76 -8.09 -12.09
CA ASP A 20 5.51 -9.32 -12.33
C ASP A 20 5.11 -9.94 -13.68
N PRO A 21 6.07 -10.49 -14.46
CA PRO A 21 5.80 -11.02 -15.80
C PRO A 21 4.76 -12.15 -15.82
N ASP A 22 4.63 -12.87 -14.71
CA ASP A 22 3.73 -14.00 -14.55
C ASP A 22 2.34 -13.60 -14.02
N MET A 23 2.12 -12.31 -13.74
CA MET A 23 0.88 -11.82 -13.14
C MET A 23 -0.23 -11.72 -14.20
N ASP A 24 -1.36 -12.38 -13.93
CA ASP A 24 -2.54 -12.26 -14.79
C ASP A 24 -3.32 -10.96 -14.51
N ARG A 25 -4.25 -10.62 -15.42
CA ARG A 25 -5.07 -9.40 -15.26
C ARG A 25 -5.88 -9.40 -13.96
N ALA A 26 -6.43 -10.55 -13.58
CA ALA A 26 -7.27 -10.67 -12.39
C ALA A 26 -6.45 -10.53 -11.10
N ASP A 27 -5.20 -10.97 -11.12
CA ASP A 27 -4.25 -10.86 -10.02
C ASP A 27 -3.80 -9.41 -9.84
N LEU A 28 -3.54 -8.70 -10.94
CA LEU A 28 -3.28 -7.26 -10.90
C LEU A 28 -4.43 -6.49 -10.23
N PHE A 29 -5.68 -6.78 -10.62
CA PHE A 29 -6.85 -6.15 -10.01
C PHE A 29 -7.02 -6.52 -8.53
N ARG A 30 -6.78 -7.78 -8.16
CA ARG A 30 -6.83 -8.20 -6.75
C ARG A 30 -5.79 -7.49 -5.92
N GLU A 31 -4.57 -7.35 -6.43
CA GLU A 31 -3.48 -6.70 -5.73
C GLU A 31 -3.67 -5.19 -5.62
N ALA A 32 -4.23 -4.55 -6.64
CA ALA A 32 -4.66 -3.16 -6.58
C ALA A 32 -5.69 -2.92 -5.47
N ILE A 33 -6.71 -3.78 -5.35
CA ILE A 33 -7.73 -3.68 -4.29
C ILE A 33 -7.10 -3.94 -2.91
N ARG A 34 -6.24 -4.96 -2.78
CA ARG A 34 -5.55 -5.25 -1.51
C ARG A 34 -4.70 -4.07 -1.06
N THR A 35 -3.95 -3.48 -1.99
CA THR A 35 -3.10 -2.31 -1.75
C THR A 35 -3.95 -1.11 -1.36
N PHE A 36 -5.07 -0.86 -2.04
CA PHE A 36 -6.00 0.21 -1.69
C PHE A 36 -6.52 0.07 -0.25
N VAL A 37 -6.98 -1.12 0.14
CA VAL A 37 -7.44 -1.38 1.51
C VAL A 37 -6.31 -1.09 2.51
N ARG A 38 -5.09 -1.56 2.24
CA ARG A 38 -3.92 -1.31 3.10
C ARG A 38 -3.64 0.17 3.27
N VAL A 39 -3.61 0.94 2.17
CA VAL A 39 -3.36 2.39 2.18
C VAL A 39 -4.46 3.14 2.94
N GLN A 40 -5.74 2.83 2.70
CA GLN A 40 -6.85 3.47 3.41
C GLN A 40 -6.85 3.15 4.90
N SER A 41 -6.52 1.91 5.25
CA SER A 41 -6.39 1.48 6.66
C SER A 41 -5.26 2.24 7.34
N ALA A 42 -4.09 2.35 6.69
CA ALA A 42 -2.97 3.13 7.20
C ALA A 42 -3.31 4.62 7.36
N LYS A 43 -4.00 5.22 6.39
CA LYS A 43 -4.49 6.62 6.48
C LYS A 43 -5.44 6.81 7.65
N ARG A 44 -6.38 5.88 7.86
CA ARG A 44 -7.31 5.92 9.01
C ARG A 44 -6.56 5.82 10.34
N LEU A 45 -5.61 4.88 10.45
CA LEU A 45 -4.76 4.75 11.64
C LEU A 45 -3.91 5.99 11.89
N ALA A 46 -3.31 6.57 10.84
CA ALA A 46 -2.55 7.81 10.96
C ALA A 46 -3.43 9.00 11.37
N ALA A 47 -4.67 9.07 10.87
CA ALA A 47 -5.64 10.09 11.27
C ALA A 47 -6.13 9.94 12.71
N LEU A 48 -6.10 8.73 13.27
CA LEU A 48 -6.24 8.51 14.71
C LEU A 48 -5.06 9.10 15.50
N GLY A 49 -4.01 9.60 14.84
CA GLY A 49 -3.11 10.62 15.38
C GLY A 49 -2.32 10.20 16.61
N GLY A 50 -2.01 8.91 16.76
CA GLY A 50 -1.34 8.43 17.97
C GLY A 50 -2.12 8.82 19.23
N LYS A 51 -3.46 8.85 19.16
CA LYS A 51 -4.37 9.23 20.24
C LYS A 51 -4.31 8.35 21.49
N GLU A 52 -3.35 7.43 21.55
CA GLU A 52 -3.10 6.70 22.77
C GLU A 52 -2.25 7.59 23.68
N PRO A 53 -2.85 8.27 24.68
CA PRO A 53 -2.18 9.30 25.45
C PRO A 53 -0.98 8.74 26.23
N ASP A 54 -1.06 7.45 26.55
CA ASP A 54 -0.09 6.70 27.33
C ASP A 54 0.87 5.87 26.47
N MET A 55 0.94 6.11 25.15
CA MET A 55 1.87 5.37 24.30
C MET A 55 3.33 5.67 24.69
N PRO A 56 4.14 4.66 25.06
CA PRO A 56 5.53 4.87 25.40
C PRO A 56 6.33 5.35 24.18
N ASP A 57 7.30 6.25 24.42
CA ASP A 57 8.12 6.82 23.36
C ASP A 57 8.95 5.72 22.67
N VAL A 58 8.94 5.69 21.33
CA VAL A 58 9.62 4.64 20.57
C VAL A 58 11.10 5.02 20.41
N PRO A 59 12.06 4.21 20.91
CA PRO A 59 13.47 4.55 20.85
C PRO A 59 13.94 4.71 19.40
N ARG A 60 14.40 5.92 19.04
CA ARG A 60 15.01 6.14 17.73
C ARG A 60 16.38 5.48 17.71
N ARG A 61 16.54 4.38 16.96
CA ARG A 61 17.85 3.79 16.72
C ARG A 61 18.67 4.71 15.81
N ARG A 62 19.45 5.62 16.39
CA ARG A 62 20.56 6.28 15.68
C ARG A 62 21.63 5.21 15.50
N GLN A 63 22.02 4.91 14.26
CA GLN A 63 23.20 4.06 14.02
C GLN A 63 24.36 4.69 14.79
N GLU A 64 25.02 3.91 15.65
CA GLU A 64 26.25 4.36 16.29
C GLU A 64 27.21 4.77 15.19
N THR A 65 27.55 6.05 15.15
CA THR A 65 28.66 6.52 14.33
C THR A 65 29.90 5.82 14.86
N GLY A 66 30.30 4.75 14.15
CA GLY A 66 31.50 3.99 14.44
C GLY A 66 32.69 4.94 14.51
N ARG A 67 33.41 4.87 15.62
CA ARG A 67 34.65 5.58 15.87
C ARG A 67 35.82 4.64 15.65
#